data_AF-A0A1Q8QSU8-F1
#
_entry.id   AF-A0A1Q8QSU8-F1
#
_cell.length_a   1.000
_cell.length_b   1.000
_cell.length_c   1.000
_cell.angle_alpha   90.00
_cell.angle_beta   90.00
_cell.angle_gamma   90.00
#
_symmetry.space_group_name_H-M   'P 1'
#
loop_
_entity.id
_entity.type
_entity.pdbx_description
1 polymer ?
#
loop_
_entity_poly.entity_id
_entity_poly.type
_entity_poly.pdbx_seq_one_letter_code
_entity_poly.pdbx_strand_id
1 'polypeptide(L)'
;MGLALVSGGETLCGNCASRSVTPCAAPADRPVPMRVLRSAEAQALAWKKRAEALSGLINRAASAGAISAKYVTKARKVMADRA
;
A
#
# COMPACT_ATOMS: atom_id res chain seq x y z
N MET A 1 -2.36 -14.48 24.77
CA MET A 1 -3.82 -14.51 24.98
C MET A 1 -4.39 -13.22 24.42
N GLY A 2 -4.99 -13.24 23.23
CA GLY A 2 -5.61 -12.08 22.58
C GLY A 2 -7.12 -12.29 22.51
N LEU A 3 -7.88 -11.33 23.01
CA LEU A 3 -9.34 -11.39 23.12
C LEU A 3 -10.01 -11.41 21.74
N ALA A 4 -10.97 -12.34 21.57
CA ALA A 4 -11.84 -12.41 20.41
C ALA A 4 -12.84 -11.25 20.44
N LEU A 5 -12.74 -10.34 19.47
CA LEU A 5 -13.79 -9.38 19.17
C LEU A 5 -14.91 -10.14 18.43
N VAL A 6 -15.96 -10.51 19.17
CA VAL A 6 -17.19 -11.07 18.61
C VAL A 6 -18.00 -9.91 18.01
N SER A 7 -17.96 -9.83 16.68
CA SER A 7 -18.98 -9.14 15.88
C SER A 7 -19.42 -10.09 14.78
N GLY A 8 -20.66 -10.56 14.85
CA GLY A 8 -21.43 -11.01 13.69
C GLY A 8 -20.72 -11.92 12.67
N GLY A 9 -20.37 -13.14 13.08
CA GLY A 9 -20.64 -14.34 12.28
C GLY A 9 -19.82 -14.68 11.02
N GLU A 10 -19.01 -13.81 10.43
CA GLU A 10 -18.18 -14.19 9.26
C GLU A 10 -16.82 -13.48 9.28
N THR A 11 -15.78 -14.13 9.81
CA THR A 11 -14.39 -13.69 9.64
C THR A 11 -13.85 -14.22 8.32
N LEU A 12 -13.62 -13.32 7.36
CA LEU A 12 -12.89 -13.64 6.13
C LEU A 12 -11.41 -13.88 6.47
N CYS A 13 -10.82 -14.96 5.95
CA CYS A 13 -9.38 -15.15 6.08
C CYS A 13 -8.65 -14.02 5.35
N GLY A 14 -7.90 -13.18 6.07
CA GLY A 14 -7.17 -12.03 5.50
C GLY A 14 -6.12 -12.39 4.43
N ASN A 15 -5.85 -13.69 4.24
CA ASN A 15 -4.88 -14.20 3.28
C ASN A 15 -5.49 -14.71 1.96
N CYS A 16 -6.74 -15.22 1.97
CA CYS A 16 -7.38 -15.81 0.78
C CYS A 16 -8.87 -15.45 0.61
N ALA A 17 -9.42 -14.61 1.49
CA ALA A 17 -10.82 -14.17 1.50
C ALA A 17 -11.86 -15.31 1.45
N SER A 18 -11.47 -16.55 1.79
CA SER A 18 -12.38 -17.69 1.85
C SER A 18 -13.19 -17.67 3.16
N ARG A 19 -14.46 -18.08 3.06
CA ARG A 19 -15.36 -18.35 4.19
C ARG A 19 -15.03 -19.71 4.81
N SER A 20 -14.01 -19.78 5.65
CA SER A 20 -13.71 -21.02 6.39
C SER A 20 -13.15 -20.72 7.78
N VAL A 21 -13.74 -21.37 8.79
CA VAL A 21 -13.53 -21.17 10.24
C VAL A 21 -12.18 -21.75 10.74
N THR A 22 -11.39 -22.39 9.89
CA THR A 22 -10.08 -22.96 10.24
C THR A 22 -8.94 -22.01 9.86
N PRO A 23 -7.86 -21.91 10.68
CA PRO A 23 -6.70 -21.12 10.32
C PRO A 23 -6.15 -21.66 9.00
N CYS A 24 -6.14 -20.79 7.99
CA CYS A 24 -5.53 -21.03 6.70
C CYS A 24 -4.10 -21.56 6.95
N ALA A 25 -3.91 -22.88 6.81
CA ALA A 25 -2.61 -23.52 6.97
C ALA A 25 -1.59 -22.74 6.15
N ALA A 26 -0.38 -22.60 6.71
CA ALA A 26 0.73 -21.79 6.22
C ALA A 26 0.77 -21.64 4.69
N PRO A 27 1.09 -20.44 4.16
CA PRO A 27 1.03 -20.19 2.73
C PRO A 27 1.84 -21.29 2.04
N ALA A 28 1.13 -22.14 1.30
CA ALA A 28 1.77 -23.12 0.43
C ALA A 28 2.82 -22.37 -0.41
N ASP A 29 4.00 -22.97 -0.59
CA ASP A 29 5.01 -22.57 -1.58
C ASP A 29 4.40 -22.70 -2.98
N ARG A 30 3.45 -21.82 -3.30
CA ARG A 30 2.82 -21.76 -4.60
C ARG A 30 3.84 -21.08 -5.50
N PRO A 31 4.29 -21.74 -6.58
CA PRO A 31 5.22 -21.13 -7.50
C PRO A 31 4.59 -19.86 -8.07
N VAL A 32 5.14 -18.69 -7.70
CA VAL A 32 4.72 -17.40 -8.24
C VAL A 32 5.42 -17.21 -9.58
N PRO A 33 4.70 -16.96 -10.67
CA PRO A 33 5.33 -16.71 -11.96
C PRO A 33 6.28 -15.51 -11.87
N MET A 34 7.49 -15.64 -12.43
CA MET A 34 8.49 -14.56 -12.43
C MET A 34 7.97 -13.24 -13.00
N ARG A 35 7.00 -13.29 -13.92
CA ARG A 35 6.32 -12.09 -14.45
C ARG A 35 5.60 -11.31 -13.36
N VAL A 36 4.95 -12.00 -12.42
CA VAL A 36 4.22 -11.38 -11.30
C VAL A 36 5.22 -10.71 -10.35
N LEU A 37 6.32 -11.39 -10.02
CA LEU A 37 7.38 -10.83 -9.17
C LEU A 37 7.99 -9.56 -9.79
N ARG A 38 8.33 -9.60 -11.08
CA ARG A 38 8.83 -8.42 -11.81
C ARG A 38 7.82 -7.28 -11.85
N SER A 39 6.53 -7.58 -12.01
CA SER A 39 5.48 -6.56 -11.98
C SER A 39 5.33 -5.92 -10.59
N ALA A 40 5.42 -6.73 -9.53
CA ALA A 40 5.38 -6.24 -8.15
C ALA A 40 6.60 -5.37 -7.83
N GLU A 41 7.78 -5.76 -8.29
CA GLU A 41 9.00 -4.96 -8.15
C GLU A 41 8.89 -3.61 -8.88
N ALA A 42 8.39 -3.61 -10.12
CA ALA A 42 8.15 -2.39 -10.89
C ALA A 42 7.16 -1.46 -10.17
N GLN A 43 6.08 -2.01 -9.63
CA GLN A 43 5.12 -1.24 -8.82
C GLN A 43 5.79 -0.68 -7.56
N ALA A 44 6.53 -1.50 -6.81
CA ALA A 44 7.23 -1.06 -5.61
C ALA A 44 8.20 0.10 -5.90
N LEU A 45 8.95 0.02 -7.00
CA LEU A 45 9.82 1.10 -7.45
C LEU A 45 9.05 2.37 -7.83
N ALA A 46 7.90 2.24 -8.49
CA ALA A 46 7.03 3.37 -8.81
C ALA A 46 6.51 4.06 -7.53
N TRP A 47 6.03 3.29 -6.56
CA TRP A 47 5.59 3.81 -5.27
C TRP A 47 6.72 4.50 -4.50
N LYS A 48 7.93 3.93 -4.51
CA LYS A 48 9.12 4.53 -3.90
C LYS A 48 9.42 5.92 -4.50
N LYS A 49 9.46 6.03 -5.83
CA LYS A 49 9.72 7.30 -6.52
C LYS A 49 8.68 8.37 -6.18
N ARG A 50 7.39 7.99 -6.12
CA ARG A 50 6.31 8.92 -5.72
C ARG A 50 6.47 9.38 -4.27
N ALA A 51 6.83 8.48 -3.35
CA ALA A 51 7.06 8.82 -1.95
C ALA A 51 8.23 9.80 -1.77
N GLU A 52 9.34 9.58 -2.48
CA GLU A 52 10.50 10.49 -2.49
C GLU A 52 10.12 11.88 -3.03
N ALA A 53 9.36 11.95 -4.12
CA ALA A 53 8.89 13.21 -4.69
C ALA A 53 7.95 13.97 -3.74
N LEU A 54 7.05 13.27 -3.04
CA LEU A 54 6.17 13.87 -2.03
C LEU A 54 6.96 14.37 -0.82
N SER A 55 7.91 13.58 -0.32
CA SER A 55 8.81 13.98 0.77
C SER A 55 9.56 15.28 0.40
N GLY A 56 10.09 15.36 -0.82
CA GLY A 56 10.75 16.56 -1.33
C GLY A 56 9.81 17.77 -1.50
N LEU A 57 8.51 17.57 -1.71
CA LEU A 57 7.51 18.64 -1.73
C LEU A 57 7.19 19.13 -0.32
N ILE A 58 7.05 18.22 0.64
CA ILE A 58 6.79 18.55 2.04
C ILE A 58 7.95 19.35 2.63
N ASN A 59 9.20 18.90 2.41
CA ASN A 59 10.38 19.63 2.88
C ASN A 59 10.46 21.05 2.30
N ARG A 60 10.10 21.21 1.02
CA ARG A 60 10.04 22.53 0.37
C ARG A 60 8.88 23.40 0.85
N ALA A 61 7.78 22.80 1.29
CA ALA A 61 6.66 23.54 1.88
C ALA A 61 7.00 23.97 3.31
N ALA A 62 7.64 23.09 4.09
CA ALA A 62 8.13 23.37 5.43
C ALA A 62 9.17 24.49 5.42
N SER A 63 10.15 24.46 4.49
CA SER A 63 11.13 25.54 4.34
C SER A 63 10.51 26.87 3.90
N ALA A 64 9.36 26.83 3.20
CA ALA A 64 8.61 28.02 2.81
C ALA A 64 7.66 28.52 3.91
N GLY A 65 7.57 27.83 5.05
CA GLY A 65 6.73 28.19 6.19
C GLY A 65 5.23 27.94 6.01
N ALA A 66 4.78 27.44 4.84
CA ALA A 66 3.37 27.17 4.59
C ALA A 66 3.14 26.14 3.47
N ILE A 67 2.11 25.30 3.65
CA ILE A 67 1.58 24.44 2.59
C ILE A 67 0.58 25.25 1.76
N SER A 68 1.08 25.93 0.74
CA SER A 68 0.24 26.66 -0.21
C SER A 68 -0.51 25.73 -1.18
N ALA A 69 -1.58 26.23 -1.81
CA ALA A 69 -2.34 25.52 -2.84
C ALA A 69 -1.45 24.96 -3.98
N LYS A 70 -0.33 25.62 -4.29
CA LYS A 70 0.63 25.15 -5.31
C LYS A 70 1.29 23.83 -4.92
N TYR A 71 1.60 23.62 -3.64
CA TYR A 71 2.18 22.36 -3.16
C TYR A 71 1.14 21.24 -3.18
N VAL A 72 -0.12 21.53 -2.82
CA VAL A 72 -1.22 20.57 -2.88
C VAL A 72 -1.49 20.13 -4.32
N THR A 73 -1.52 21.06 -5.28
CA THR A 73 -1.68 20.73 -6.71
C THR A 73 -0.53 19.87 -7.22
N LYS A 74 0.72 20.17 -6.83
CA LYS A 74 1.88 19.34 -7.19
C LYS A 74 1.81 17.94 -6.58
N ALA A 75 1.41 17.82 -5.31
CA ALA A 75 1.24 16.53 -4.66
C ALA A 75 0.16 15.67 -5.35
N ARG A 76 -0.97 16.27 -5.73
CA ARG A 76 -2.01 15.58 -6.52
C ARG A 76 -1.48 15.10 -7.87
N LYS A 77 -0.65 15.90 -8.55
CA LYS A 77 -0.02 15.50 -9.81
C LYS A 77 0.92 14.29 -9.60
N VAL A 78 1.73 14.29 -8.55
CA VAL A 78 2.63 13.16 -8.22
C VAL A 78 1.84 11.89 -7.92
N MET A 79 0.69 12.00 -7.26
CA MET A 79 -0.18 10.85 -6.95
C MET A 79 -0.96 10.34 -8.17
N ALA A 80 -1.32 11.22 -9.09
CA ALA A 80 -2.06 10.88 -10.31
C ALA A 80 -1.18 10.31 -11.43
N ASP A 81 0.13 10.53 -11.35
CA ASP A 81 1.09 10.08 -12.37
C ASP A 81 1.13 8.54 -12.39
N ARG A 82 0.53 7.92 -13.41
CA ARG A 82 0.53 6.47 -13.60
C ARG A 82 1.90 6.05 -14.13
N ALA A 83 2.57 5.20 -13.37
CA ALA A 83 3.78 4.51 -13.79
C ALA A 83 3.46 3.36 -14.75
#